data_AF-A0A9C8N2I6-F1
#
_entry.id   AF-A0A9C8N2I6-F1
#
_cell.length_a   1.000
_cell.length_b   1.000
_cell.length_c   1.000
_cell.angle_alpha   90.00
_cell.angle_beta   90.00
_cell.angle_gamma   90.00
#
_symmetry.space_group_name_H-M   'P 1'
#
loop_
_entity.id
_entity.type
_entity.pdbx_description
1 polymer ?
#
loop_
_entity_poly.entity_id
_entity_poly.type
_entity_poly.pdbx_seq_one_letter_code
_entity_poly.pdbx_strand_id
1 'polypeptide(L)'
;MAWTDLQFNASTGQGGWFHNPRLSQELRHALVPLMKFRQFVDIKEGFGMHVGDTLYFDKISKISTEGGTLVETNAMPEHQFTITRGTIAISEWGKAA
;
A
#
# COMPACT_ATOMS: atom_id res chain seq x y z
N MET A 1 -3.81 -49.62 13.13
CA MET A 1 -4.25 -49.68 11.71
C MET A 1 -3.09 -49.16 10.89
N ALA A 2 -2.29 -50.07 10.34
CA ALA A 2 -1.03 -49.75 9.69
C ALA A 2 -1.31 -49.15 8.30
N TRP A 3 -0.78 -47.96 8.05
CA TRP A 3 -0.71 -47.35 6.72
C TRP A 3 0.33 -48.12 5.91
N THR A 4 -0.08 -49.25 5.32
CA THR A 4 0.71 -49.93 4.30
C THR A 4 0.36 -49.29 2.97
N ASP A 5 1.01 -48.16 2.69
CA ASP A 5 0.95 -47.52 1.38
C ASP A 5 1.34 -48.54 0.32
N LEU A 6 0.41 -48.82 -0.60
CA LEU A 6 0.64 -49.60 -1.81
C LEU A 6 1.80 -48.97 -2.57
N GLN A 7 2.99 -49.56 -2.42
CA GLN A 7 4.16 -49.22 -3.22
C GLN A 7 3.84 -49.58 -4.67
N PHE A 8 3.72 -48.57 -5.52
CA PHE A 8 3.65 -48.72 -6.97
C PHE A 8 4.92 -49.45 -7.41
N ASN A 9 4.78 -50.73 -7.78
CA ASN A 9 5.83 -51.72 -7.97
C ASN A 9 6.59 -51.54 -9.30
N ALA A 10 7.24 -50.39 -9.48
CA ALA A 10 8.06 -50.14 -10.65
C ALA A 10 9.50 -49.87 -10.20
N SER A 11 10.28 -50.93 -10.03
CA SER A 11 11.70 -50.86 -9.70
C SER A 11 12.54 -50.54 -10.94
N THR A 12 13.79 -50.12 -10.74
CA THR A 12 14.75 -49.74 -11.80
C THR A 12 15.01 -50.92 -12.74
N GLY A 13 14.18 -51.05 -13.79
CA GLY A 13 14.19 -52.18 -14.71
C GLY A 13 12.79 -52.65 -15.17
N GLN A 14 11.72 -52.29 -14.45
CA GLN A 14 10.33 -52.66 -14.77
C GLN A 14 9.43 -51.41 -14.89
N GLY A 15 9.74 -50.51 -15.83
CA GLY A 15 8.88 -49.35 -16.13
C GLY A 15 8.88 -48.21 -15.10
N GLY A 16 9.67 -48.30 -14.03
CA GLY A 16 9.77 -47.27 -12.97
C GLY A 16 10.47 -45.98 -13.37
N TRP A 17 11.08 -45.95 -14.56
CA TRP A 17 11.79 -44.79 -15.11
C TRP A 17 10.87 -43.79 -15.82
N PHE A 18 9.62 -44.18 -16.14
CA PHE A 18 8.80 -43.44 -17.10
C PHE A 18 7.77 -42.48 -16.49
N HIS A 19 7.65 -42.40 -15.16
CA HIS A 19 6.84 -41.35 -14.53
C HIS A 19 7.16 -41.20 -13.03
N ASN A 20 7.00 -39.98 -12.53
CA ASN A 20 7.00 -39.69 -11.11
C ASN A 20 5.53 -39.68 -10.62
N PRO A 21 5.12 -40.60 -9.73
CA PRO A 21 3.71 -40.80 -9.38
C PRO A 21 3.14 -39.74 -8.41
N ARG A 22 3.96 -38.79 -7.91
CA ARG A 22 3.52 -37.84 -6.87
C ARG A 22 4.07 -36.43 -7.08
N LEU A 23 3.80 -35.87 -8.26
CA LEU A 23 4.01 -34.43 -8.51
C LEU A 23 2.77 -33.62 -8.12
N SER A 24 2.99 -32.44 -7.58
CA SER A 24 1.93 -31.47 -7.29
C SER A 24 1.38 -30.91 -8.60
N GLN A 25 0.05 -30.82 -8.71
CA GLN A 25 -0.61 -30.17 -9.85
C GLN A 25 -0.48 -28.63 -9.79
N GLU A 26 -0.08 -28.08 -8.64
CA GLU A 26 0.02 -26.65 -8.40
C GLU A 26 1.37 -26.25 -7.80
N LEU A 27 1.81 -25.03 -8.13
CA LEU A 27 2.98 -24.39 -7.55
C LEU A 27 2.62 -23.86 -6.16
N ARG A 28 3.36 -24.26 -5.12
CA ARG A 28 3.20 -23.69 -3.78
C ARG A 28 3.81 -22.30 -3.74
N HIS A 29 3.04 -21.33 -3.27
CA HIS A 29 3.49 -19.95 -3.09
C HIS A 29 3.98 -19.73 -1.65
N ALA A 30 5.05 -18.95 -1.49
CA ALA A 30 5.44 -18.44 -0.17
C ALA A 30 4.38 -17.44 0.32
N LEU A 31 4.06 -17.46 1.61
CA LEU A 31 3.13 -16.50 2.20
C LEU A 31 3.74 -15.10 2.09
N VAL A 32 3.06 -14.23 1.35
CA VAL A 32 3.37 -12.80 1.30
C VAL A 32 2.28 -12.02 2.06
N PRO A 33 2.64 -10.91 2.73
CA PRO A 33 1.66 -10.08 3.41
C PRO A 33 0.64 -9.52 2.41
N LEU A 34 -0.65 -9.66 2.74
CA LEU A 34 -1.75 -9.32 1.83
C LEU A 34 -2.03 -7.82 1.73
N MET A 35 -1.43 -6.98 2.58
CA MET A 35 -1.76 -5.56 2.64
C MET A 35 -0.52 -4.66 2.67
N LYS A 36 -0.59 -3.61 1.86
CA LYS A 36 0.19 -2.38 2.02
C LYS A 36 -0.72 -1.35 2.69
N PHE A 37 -0.18 -0.41 3.47
CA PHE A 37 -0.95 0.64 4.18
C PHE A 37 -1.70 1.64 3.28
N ARG A 38 -1.89 1.34 2.00
CA ARG A 38 -2.66 2.15 1.03
C ARG A 38 -4.12 2.34 1.45
N GLN A 39 -4.67 1.41 2.23
CA GLN A 39 -6.05 1.50 2.73
C GLN A 39 -6.27 2.65 3.73
N PHE A 40 -5.19 3.22 4.29
CA PHE A 40 -5.27 4.30 5.28
C PHE A 40 -4.89 5.67 4.70
N VAL A 41 -4.73 5.77 3.37
CA VAL A 41 -4.24 6.96 2.70
C VAL A 41 -5.19 7.33 1.58
N ASP A 42 -5.49 8.62 1.46
CA ASP A 42 -6.28 9.17 0.36
C ASP A 42 -5.43 9.33 -0.91
N ILE A 43 -6.03 9.08 -2.06
CA ILE A 43 -5.36 9.19 -3.35
C ILE A 43 -5.62 10.58 -3.90
N LYS A 44 -4.54 11.36 -4.09
CA LYS A 44 -4.63 12.64 -4.79
C LYS A 44 -4.04 12.54 -6.19
N GLU A 45 -4.85 12.91 -7.17
CA GLU A 45 -4.46 12.90 -8.58
C GLU A 45 -3.53 14.09 -8.90
N GLY A 46 -2.35 13.79 -9.46
CA GLY A 46 -1.39 14.77 -9.97
C GLY A 46 -1.34 14.72 -11.50
N PHE A 47 -2.42 15.14 -12.15
CA PHE A 47 -2.54 15.08 -13.62
C PHE A 47 -1.41 15.84 -14.33
N GLY A 48 -0.81 15.20 -15.33
CA GLY A 48 0.22 15.83 -16.17
C GLY A 48 1.61 15.89 -15.56
N MET A 49 1.84 15.29 -14.40
CA MET A 49 3.16 15.22 -13.78
C MET A 49 3.90 13.94 -14.18
N HIS A 50 5.18 14.08 -14.46
CA HIS A 50 6.08 13.01 -14.87
C HIS A 50 7.02 12.59 -13.72
N VAL A 51 7.81 11.53 -13.93
CA VAL A 51 8.84 11.10 -12.98
C VAL A 51 9.79 12.25 -12.65
N GLY A 52 9.99 12.48 -11.34
CA GLY A 52 10.86 13.55 -10.85
C GLY A 52 10.14 14.88 -10.62
N ASP A 53 8.89 15.02 -11.07
CA ASP A 53 8.09 16.22 -10.79
C ASP A 53 7.67 16.29 -9.32
N THR A 54 7.53 17.52 -8.84
CA THR A 54 7.09 17.81 -7.48
C THR A 54 5.63 18.26 -7.49
N LEU A 55 4.77 17.49 -6.84
CA LEU A 55 3.41 17.89 -6.54
C LEU A 55 3.40 18.83 -5.33
N TYR A 56 2.87 20.04 -5.52
CA TYR A 56 2.65 21.00 -4.47
C TYR A 56 1.21 20.94 -3.99
N PHE A 57 1.01 20.91 -2.67
CA PHE A 57 -0.31 21.03 -2.08
C PHE A 57 -0.28 22.01 -0.91
N ASP A 58 -1.32 22.82 -0.79
CA ASP A 58 -1.39 23.85 0.25
C ASP A 58 -2.09 23.29 1.49
N LYS A 59 -1.51 23.57 2.67
CA LYS A 59 -2.05 23.25 3.99
C LYS A 59 -2.44 24.56 4.65
N ILE A 60 -3.74 24.72 4.88
CA ILE A 60 -4.30 25.90 5.54
C ILE A 60 -4.37 25.61 7.04
N SER A 61 -3.79 26.49 7.87
CA SER A 61 -3.84 26.37 9.32
C SER A 61 -5.24 26.64 9.87
N LYS A 62 -5.50 26.17 11.09
CA LYS A 62 -6.62 26.67 11.88
C LYS A 62 -6.41 28.16 12.21
N ILE A 63 -7.48 28.84 12.56
CA ILE A 63 -7.44 30.22 13.07
C ILE A 63 -6.60 30.27 14.35
N SER A 64 -5.70 31.25 14.45
CA SER A 64 -4.70 31.32 15.54
C SER A 64 -5.31 31.54 16.92
N THR A 65 -6.46 32.20 16.99
CA THR A 65 -7.11 32.60 18.24
C THR A 65 -8.61 32.46 18.08
N GLU A 66 -9.27 31.80 19.03
CA GLU A 66 -10.73 31.79 19.07
C GLU A 66 -11.26 33.16 19.49
N GLY A 67 -12.42 33.54 18.95
CA GLY A 67 -13.09 34.78 19.33
C GLY A 67 -13.51 34.78 20.81
N GLY A 68 -13.53 35.96 21.42
CA GLY A 68 -13.96 36.16 22.81
C GLY A 68 -15.34 36.82 22.92
N THR A 69 -15.84 36.95 24.14
CA THR A 69 -17.09 37.69 24.42
C THR A 69 -16.89 39.18 24.12
N LEU A 70 -17.73 39.74 23.26
CA LEU A 70 -17.70 41.15 22.90
C LEU A 70 -18.62 41.95 23.83
N VAL A 71 -18.11 43.05 24.39
CA VAL A 71 -18.91 44.08 25.06
C VAL A 71 -19.16 45.20 24.05
N GLU A 72 -20.29 45.89 24.14
CA GLU A 72 -20.61 47.01 23.24
C GLU A 72 -19.47 48.04 23.20
N THR A 73 -19.17 48.55 22.00
CA THR A 73 -18.04 49.42 21.61
C THR A 73 -16.68 48.78 21.34
N ASN A 74 -16.49 47.48 21.58
CA ASN A 74 -15.24 46.82 21.19
C ASN A 74 -15.13 46.60 19.67
N ALA A 75 -13.94 46.86 19.12
CA ALA A 75 -13.61 46.53 17.74
C ALA A 75 -13.60 45.01 17.53
N MET A 76 -14.11 44.56 16.38
CA MET A 76 -14.08 43.14 16.01
C MET A 76 -12.63 42.67 15.80
N PRO A 77 -12.22 41.55 16.41
CA PRO A 77 -10.90 41.00 16.16
C PRO A 77 -10.84 40.38 14.75
N GLU A 78 -9.87 40.83 13.95
CA GLU A 78 -9.51 40.19 12.68
C GLU A 78 -8.40 39.17 12.91
N HIS A 79 -8.55 37.99 12.31
CA HIS A 79 -7.59 36.90 12.44
C HIS A 79 -7.07 36.45 11.08
N GLN A 80 -5.80 36.05 11.06
CA GLN A 80 -5.11 35.59 9.87
C GLN A 80 -5.06 34.06 9.82
N PHE A 81 -4.95 33.52 8.61
CA PHE A 81 -4.65 32.12 8.35
C PHE A 81 -3.24 32.00 7.81
N THR A 82 -2.50 30.97 8.24
CA THR A 82 -1.20 30.66 7.65
C THR A 82 -1.38 29.56 6.62
N ILE A 83 -0.95 29.83 5.39
CA ILE A 83 -0.91 28.86 4.30
C ILE A 83 0.52 28.34 4.20
N THR A 84 0.71 27.04 4.42
CA THR A 84 2.01 26.37 4.27
C THR A 84 1.96 25.40 3.11
N ARG A 85 3.08 25.25 2.39
CA ARG A 85 3.15 24.37 1.22
C ARG A 85 3.79 23.03 1.58
N GLY A 86 3.10 21.95 1.24
CA GLY A 86 3.65 20.59 1.21
C GLY A 86 4.18 20.22 -0.17
N THR A 87 5.16 19.33 -0.21
CA THR A 87 5.76 18.79 -1.43
C THR A 87 5.70 17.26 -1.42
N ILE A 88 5.44 16.67 -2.59
CA ILE A 88 5.56 15.22 -2.83
C ILE A 88 6.39 15.05 -4.10
N ALA A 89 7.45 14.25 -4.04
CA ALA A 89 8.22 13.86 -5.22
C ALA A 89 7.58 12.61 -5.84
N ILE A 90 7.30 12.66 -7.15
CA ILE A 90 6.69 11.53 -7.88
C ILE A 90 7.78 10.55 -8.30
N SER A 91 7.61 9.28 -7.90
CA SER A 91 8.50 8.17 -8.28
C SER A 91 7.70 7.06 -8.95
N GLU A 92 8.24 6.53 -10.05
CA GLU A 92 7.70 5.36 -10.73
C GLU A 92 8.43 4.09 -10.28
N TRP A 93 7.68 3.02 -10.08
CA TRP A 93 8.20 1.72 -9.65
C TRP A 93 7.86 0.68 -10.71
N GLY A 94 8.87 0.21 -11.47
CA GLY A 94 8.69 -0.83 -12.50
C GLY A 94 8.29 -2.20 -11.93
N LYS A 95 8.53 -2.42 -10.63
CA LYS A 95 7.97 -3.54 -9.88
C LYS A 95 7.81 -3.12 -8.42
N ALA A 96 6.57 -2.92 -7.98
CA ALA A 96 6.29 -2.68 -6.57
C ALA A 96 6.22 -4.04 -5.85
N ALA A 97 7.18 -4.33 -4.96
CA ALA A 97 7.16 -5.51 -4.08
C ALA A 97 5.95 -5.46 -3.15
#